data_AF-A0A9D0QT99-F1
#
_entry.id   AF-A0A9D0QT99-F1
#
_cell.length_a   1.000
_cell.length_b   1.000
_cell.length_c   1.000
_cell.angle_alpha   90.00
_cell.angle_beta   90.00
_cell.angle_gamma   90.00
#
_symmetry.space_group_name_H-M   'P 1'
#
loop_
_entity.id
_entity.type
_entity.pdbx_description
1 polymer ?
#
loop_
_entity_poly.entity_id
_entity_poly.type
_entity_poly.pdbx_seq_one_letter_code
_entity_poly.pdbx_strand_id
1 'polypeptide(L)'
;MAMTMHVDIVSAEQEIFSGPAEFLLAPAEMGEVGIMPRHTPFLSTLKAGEVKITTGEGEEQYFYVSGGMLEVQPHTVTILSDTALRAKDLDETAALEAKTRAEQALKDRKSDIDYAKAQAELAEAVAQLHTIQRLRKRMGG
;
A
#
# COMPACT_ATOMS: atom_id res chain seq x y z
N MET A 1 10.02 13.78 -23.69
CA MET A 1 9.69 12.46 -23.12
C MET A 1 10.30 12.44 -21.73
N ALA A 2 9.47 12.31 -20.69
CA ALA A 2 10.00 12.09 -19.35
C ALA A 2 10.73 10.74 -19.31
N MET A 3 11.76 10.63 -18.48
CA MET A 3 12.37 9.33 -18.21
C MET A 3 11.34 8.48 -17.45
N THR A 4 11.21 7.21 -17.81
CA THR A 4 10.34 6.25 -17.12
C THR A 4 11.17 5.09 -16.56
N MET A 5 10.62 4.41 -15.56
CA MET A 5 11.08 3.13 -15.06
C MET A 5 9.95 2.11 -15.14
N HIS A 6 10.29 0.82 -15.18
CA HIS A 6 9.26 -0.22 -15.10
C HIS A 6 8.88 -0.45 -13.64
N VAL A 7 7.58 -0.49 -13.34
CA VAL A 7 7.08 -0.75 -11.99
C VAL A 7 6.13 -1.93 -12.01
N ASP A 8 6.41 -2.90 -11.13
CA ASP A 8 5.60 -4.07 -10.91
C ASP A 8 5.07 -4.07 -9.47
N ILE A 9 3.75 -4.21 -9.32
CA ILE A 9 3.09 -4.48 -8.04
C ILE A 9 2.47 -5.87 -8.15
N VAL A 10 3.02 -6.80 -7.40
CA VAL A 10 2.63 -8.21 -7.42
C VAL A 10 2.24 -8.67 -6.02
N SER A 11 1.27 -9.58 -5.94
CA SER A 11 0.98 -10.37 -4.74
C SER A 11 1.29 -11.84 -4.99
N ALA A 12 1.15 -12.65 -3.94
CA ALA A 12 1.29 -14.10 -4.05
C ALA A 12 0.27 -14.74 -5.03
N GLU A 13 -0.85 -14.07 -5.28
CA GLU A 13 -1.98 -14.61 -6.05
C GLU A 13 -2.10 -14.02 -7.46
N GLN A 14 -1.71 -12.75 -7.66
CA GLN A 14 -1.90 -12.07 -8.94
C GLN A 14 -0.96 -10.89 -9.13
N GLU A 15 -0.81 -10.46 -10.38
CA GLU A 15 -0.20 -9.18 -10.75
C GLU A 15 -1.25 -8.07 -10.69
N ILE A 16 -1.01 -7.05 -9.88
CA ILE A 16 -1.96 -5.96 -9.64
C ILE A 16 -1.69 -4.81 -10.60
N PHE A 17 -0.42 -4.55 -10.89
CA PHE A 17 0.03 -3.53 -11.83
C PHE A 17 1.39 -3.94 -12.42
N SER A 18 1.54 -3.76 -13.72
CA SER A 18 2.83 -3.80 -14.41
C SER A 18 2.81 -2.74 -15.52
N GLY A 19 3.82 -1.87 -15.55
CA GLY A 19 3.89 -0.83 -16.56
C GLY A 19 4.94 0.25 -16.33
N PRO A 20 5.09 1.18 -17.29
CA PRO A 20 6.01 2.30 -17.17
C PRO A 20 5.47 3.38 -16.24
N ALA A 21 6.31 3.85 -15.32
CA ALA A 21 6.04 4.95 -14.40
C ALA A 21 7.14 6.01 -14.42
N GLU A 22 6.74 7.27 -14.25
CA GLU A 22 7.66 8.40 -14.04
C GLU A 22 8.01 8.57 -12.56
N PHE A 23 7.10 8.17 -11.67
CA PHE A 23 7.27 8.34 -10.24
C PHE A 23 6.50 7.27 -9.47
N LEU A 24 7.07 6.84 -8.35
CA LEU A 24 6.45 5.91 -7.41
C LEU A 24 6.66 6.45 -5.99
N LEU A 25 5.60 6.53 -5.19
CA LEU A 25 5.65 6.81 -3.76
C LEU A 25 5.21 5.56 -3.00
N ALA A 26 6.03 5.10 -2.05
CA ALA A 26 5.75 3.90 -1.28
C ALA A 26 6.08 4.09 0.22
N PRO A 27 5.32 3.48 1.15
CA PRO A 27 5.58 3.55 2.58
C PRO A 27 6.65 2.53 3.01
N ALA A 28 7.93 2.91 2.95
CA ALA A 28 9.03 2.07 3.44
C ALA A 28 9.12 2.05 4.98
N GLU A 29 9.92 1.12 5.52
CA GLU A 29 10.06 0.92 6.97
C GLU A 29 10.42 2.20 7.75
N MET A 30 11.38 2.97 7.25
CA MET A 30 11.85 4.19 7.91
C MET A 30 11.08 5.46 7.52
N GLY A 31 10.07 5.36 6.67
CA GLY A 31 9.29 6.51 6.19
C GLY A 31 8.84 6.34 4.74
N GLU A 32 8.21 7.37 4.19
CA GLU A 32 7.80 7.37 2.78
C GLU A 32 9.02 7.56 1.86
N VAL A 33 9.10 6.75 0.80
CA VAL A 33 10.15 6.85 -0.22
C VAL A 33 9.54 7.21 -1.56
N GLY A 34 10.09 8.25 -2.18
CA GLY A 34 9.79 8.66 -3.55
C GLY A 34 10.86 8.13 -4.50
N ILE A 35 10.46 7.30 -5.45
CA ILE A 35 11.34 6.65 -6.41
C ILE A 35 11.14 7.30 -7.78
N MET A 36 12.25 7.66 -8.40
CA MET A 36 12.35 8.23 -9.74
C MET A 36 13.23 7.33 -10.63
N PRO A 37 13.20 7.50 -11.96
CA PRO A 37 14.03 6.70 -12.85
C PRO A 37 15.50 6.84 -12.48
N ARG A 38 16.25 5.72 -12.51
CA ARG A 38 17.66 5.63 -12.11
C ARG A 38 17.92 5.87 -10.61
N HIS A 39 16.93 5.61 -9.76
CA HIS A 39 17.14 5.59 -8.32
C HIS A 39 18.22 4.55 -7.94
N THR A 40 18.98 4.85 -6.89
CA THR A 40 19.98 3.91 -6.35
C THR A 40 19.30 2.59 -5.97
N PRO A 41 19.84 1.44 -6.37
CA PRO A 41 19.25 0.15 -6.00
C PRO A 41 19.26 -0.08 -4.49
N PHE A 42 18.16 -0.58 -3.96
CA PHE A 42 18.05 -0.96 -2.56
C PHE A 42 16.90 -1.96 -2.35
N LEU A 43 16.92 -2.62 -1.19
CA LEU A 43 15.85 -3.48 -0.71
C LEU A 43 15.39 -2.96 0.64
N SER A 44 14.07 -2.87 0.85
CA SER A 44 13.49 -2.43 2.12
C SER A 44 12.17 -3.14 2.39
N THR A 45 11.80 -3.25 3.66
CA THR A 45 10.46 -3.72 4.02
C THR A 45 9.45 -2.58 3.80
N LEU A 46 8.23 -2.98 3.43
CA LEU A 46 7.12 -2.06 3.14
C LEU A 46 6.08 -2.15 4.26
N LYS A 47 5.61 -1.00 4.73
CA LYS A 47 4.52 -0.90 5.70
C LYS A 47 3.16 -0.92 5.00
N ALA A 48 2.12 -1.27 5.73
CA ALA A 48 0.75 -1.11 5.28
C ALA A 48 0.47 0.37 4.95
N GLY A 49 -0.03 0.66 3.75
CA GLY A 49 -0.31 2.04 3.37
C GLY A 49 -0.64 2.24 1.89
N GLU A 50 -0.59 3.51 1.50
CA GLU A 50 -0.91 3.98 0.15
C GLU A 50 0.35 3.98 -0.72
N VAL A 51 0.27 3.32 -1.87
CA VAL A 51 1.27 3.42 -2.93
C VAL A 51 0.68 4.27 -4.05
N LYS A 52 1.43 5.29 -4.46
CA LYS A 52 1.06 6.16 -5.58
C LYS A 52 2.00 5.94 -6.74
N ILE A 53 1.45 5.70 -7.93
CA ILE A 53 2.18 5.61 -9.18
C ILE A 53 1.76 6.75 -10.08
N THR A 54 2.72 7.46 -10.66
CA THR A 54 2.49 8.37 -11.79
C THR A 54 2.96 7.64 -13.05
N THR A 55 2.03 7.31 -13.93
CA THR A 55 2.30 6.59 -15.19
C THR A 55 3.11 7.45 -16.17
N GLY A 56 3.68 6.82 -17.20
CA GLY A 56 4.37 7.50 -18.31
C GLY A 56 3.53 8.51 -19.11
N GLU A 57 2.21 8.54 -18.90
CA GLU A 57 1.28 9.49 -19.52
C GLU A 57 0.88 10.64 -18.55
N GLY A 58 1.42 10.63 -17.33
CA GLY A 58 1.11 11.59 -16.28
C GLY A 58 -0.14 11.28 -15.47
N GLU A 59 -0.82 10.15 -15.71
CA GLU A 59 -1.96 9.71 -14.90
C GLU A 59 -1.49 9.20 -13.53
N GLU A 60 -2.12 9.67 -12.45
CA GLU A 60 -1.88 9.16 -11.09
C GLU A 60 -2.79 7.98 -10.77
N GLN A 61 -2.19 6.86 -10.38
CA GLN A 61 -2.86 5.66 -9.92
C GLN A 61 -2.51 5.38 -8.47
N TYR A 62 -3.51 4.91 -7.73
CA TYR A 62 -3.42 4.72 -6.28
C TYR A 62 -3.73 3.27 -5.92
N PHE A 63 -2.89 2.70 -5.07
CA PHE A 63 -2.97 1.31 -4.63
C PHE A 63 -2.85 1.27 -3.12
N TYR A 64 -3.58 0.35 -2.50
CA TYR A 64 -3.39 -0.01 -1.12
C TYR A 64 -2.59 -1.30 -1.05
N VAL A 65 -1.58 -1.32 -0.17
CA VAL A 65 -0.76 -2.50 0.14
C VAL A 65 -0.84 -2.77 1.64
N SER A 66 -1.01 -4.03 2.04
CA SER A 66 -1.01 -4.43 3.45
C SER A 66 0.39 -4.50 4.06
N GLY A 67 1.43 -4.46 3.22
CA GLY A 67 2.84 -4.53 3.63
C GLY A 67 3.64 -5.33 2.62
N GLY A 68 4.81 -5.81 3.02
CA GLY A 68 5.62 -6.72 2.20
C GLY A 68 7.03 -6.19 1.98
N MET A 69 7.51 -6.24 0.73
CA MET A 69 8.88 -5.89 0.39
C MET A 69 8.94 -4.99 -0.85
N LEU A 70 9.82 -4.00 -0.79
CA LEU A 70 10.13 -3.07 -1.86
C LEU A 70 11.55 -3.35 -2.36
N GLU A 71 11.65 -3.72 -3.64
CA GLU A 71 12.91 -3.91 -4.33
C GLU A 71 13.06 -2.85 -5.42
N VAL A 72 14.17 -2.11 -5.37
CA VAL A 72 14.54 -1.13 -6.38
C VAL A 72 15.78 -1.62 -7.10
N GLN A 73 15.66 -1.90 -8.39
CA GLN A 73 16.76 -2.20 -9.30
C GLN A 73 17.03 -1.00 -10.22
N PRO A 74 18.16 -0.98 -10.98
CA PRO A 74 18.52 0.17 -11.82
C PRO A 74 17.48 0.57 -12.89
N HIS A 75 16.64 -0.37 -13.33
CA HIS A 75 15.67 -0.17 -14.41
C HIS A 75 14.23 -0.57 -14.05
N THR A 76 14.07 -1.35 -12.99
CA THR A 76 12.78 -1.92 -12.57
C THR A 76 12.61 -1.75 -11.08
N VAL A 77 11.38 -1.48 -10.66
CA VAL A 77 10.99 -1.44 -9.25
C VAL A 77 9.89 -2.45 -9.04
N THR A 78 10.03 -3.27 -8.01
CA THR A 78 9.08 -4.33 -7.71
C THR A 78 8.58 -4.19 -6.28
N ILE A 79 7.26 -4.15 -6.12
CA ILE A 79 6.58 -4.22 -4.84
C ILE A 79 5.96 -5.61 -4.72
N LEU A 80 6.47 -6.38 -3.78
CA LEU A 80 5.95 -7.69 -3.38
C LEU A 80 5.06 -7.46 -2.17
N SER A 81 3.74 -7.52 -2.34
CA SER A 81 2.76 -7.29 -1.26
C SER A 81 2.01 -8.57 -0.91
N ASP A 82 1.73 -8.80 0.36
CA ASP A 82 0.88 -9.92 0.79
C ASP A 82 -0.54 -9.77 0.21
N THR A 83 -1.09 -8.54 0.33
CA THR A 83 -2.36 -8.14 -0.27
C THR A 83 -2.18 -6.78 -0.96
N ALA A 84 -2.61 -6.65 -2.20
CA ALA A 84 -2.61 -5.38 -2.92
C ALA A 84 -3.96 -5.16 -3.62
N LEU A 85 -4.57 -4.01 -3.37
CA LEU A 85 -5.87 -3.62 -3.90
C LEU A 85 -5.77 -2.28 -4.61
N ARG A 86 -6.42 -2.16 -5.77
CA ARG A 86 -6.54 -0.87 -6.46
C ARG A 86 -7.50 0.03 -5.68
N ALA A 87 -7.21 1.32 -5.61
CA ALA A 87 -8.06 2.28 -4.91
C ALA A 87 -9.52 2.31 -5.40
N LYS A 88 -9.76 1.96 -6.67
CA LYS A 88 -11.11 1.88 -7.27
C LYS A 88 -11.92 0.67 -6.79
N ASP A 89 -11.25 -0.36 -6.28
CA ASP A 89 -11.84 -1.62 -5.81
C ASP A 89 -11.89 -1.70 -4.27
N LEU A 90 -11.47 -0.62 -3.58
CA LEU A 90 -11.39 -0.56 -2.13
C LEU A 90 -12.77 -0.24 -1.54
N ASP A 91 -13.50 -1.28 -1.16
CA ASP A 91 -14.85 -1.18 -0.57
C ASP A 91 -14.77 -0.64 0.87
N GLU A 92 -15.18 0.62 1.04
CA GLU A 92 -15.22 1.35 2.32
C GLU A 92 -16.02 0.58 3.39
N THR A 93 -17.05 -0.16 2.96
CA THR A 93 -17.90 -0.96 3.84
C THR A 93 -17.12 -2.14 4.44
N ALA A 94 -16.33 -2.84 3.63
CA ALA A 94 -15.50 -3.96 4.09
C ALA A 94 -14.39 -3.50 5.06
N ALA A 95 -13.77 -2.35 4.78
CA ALA A 95 -12.76 -1.76 5.66
C ALA A 95 -13.36 -1.29 7.00
N LEU A 96 -14.59 -0.73 6.98
CA LEU A 96 -15.30 -0.34 8.21
C LEU A 96 -15.68 -1.55 9.06
N GLU A 97 -16.15 -2.63 8.43
CA GLU A 97 -16.51 -3.87 9.10
C GLU A 97 -15.28 -4.57 9.70
N ALA A 98 -14.15 -4.60 9.00
CA ALA A 98 -12.89 -5.13 9.51
C ALA A 98 -12.42 -4.36 10.74
N LYS A 99 -12.46 -3.02 10.71
CA LYS A 99 -12.17 -2.18 11.89
C LYS A 99 -13.12 -2.49 13.04
N THR A 100 -14.42 -2.55 12.78
CA THR A 100 -15.43 -2.79 13.83
C THR A 100 -15.23 -4.16 14.48
N ARG A 101 -14.86 -5.18 13.68
CA ARG A 101 -14.57 -6.54 14.15
C ARG A 101 -13.28 -6.59 14.98
N ALA A 102 -12.22 -5.91 14.55
CA ALA A 102 -10.98 -5.79 15.30
C ALA A 102 -11.16 -5.01 16.62
N GLU A 103 -11.97 -3.94 16.61
CA GLU A 103 -12.34 -3.21 17.84
C GLU A 103 -13.15 -4.06 18.82
N GLN A 104 -14.04 -4.93 18.31
CA GLN A 104 -14.79 -5.87 19.15
C GLN A 104 -13.89 -6.96 19.72
N ALA A 105 -12.97 -7.51 18.93
CA ALA A 105 -11.98 -8.49 19.38
C ALA A 105 -11.06 -7.94 20.48
N LEU A 106 -10.66 -6.65 20.39
CA LEU A 106 -9.89 -5.97 21.44
C LEU A 106 -10.68 -5.73 22.74
N LYS A 107 -12.00 -5.59 22.66
CA LYS A 107 -12.87 -5.43 23.84
C LYS A 107 -13.11 -6.75 24.56
N ASP A 108 -13.16 -7.87 23.82
CA ASP A 108 -13.23 -9.21 24.37
C ASP A 108 -11.85 -9.68 24.87
N ARG A 109 -11.40 -9.12 26.00
CA ARG A 109 -10.16 -9.50 26.70
C ARG A 109 -10.15 -10.98 27.08
N LYS A 110 -9.65 -11.87 26.20
CA LYS A 110 -9.50 -13.30 26.51
C LYS A 110 -8.06 -13.77 26.77
N SER A 111 -7.02 -13.02 26.38
CA SER A 111 -5.63 -13.23 26.84
C SER A 111 -4.70 -12.08 26.41
N ASP A 112 -3.52 -11.94 27.05
CA ASP A 112 -2.52 -10.92 26.66
C ASP A 112 -1.91 -11.18 25.26
N ILE A 113 -1.89 -12.45 24.81
CA ILE A 113 -1.41 -12.84 23.48
C ILE A 113 -2.44 -12.46 22.40
N ASP A 114 -3.73 -12.64 22.68
CA ASP A 114 -4.82 -12.23 21.77
C ASP A 114 -4.90 -10.70 21.64
N TYR A 115 -4.55 -9.97 22.70
CA TYR A 115 -4.56 -8.50 22.70
C TYR A 115 -3.53 -7.90 21.73
N ALA A 116 -2.29 -8.40 21.74
CA ALA A 116 -1.24 -7.92 20.84
C ALA A 116 -1.60 -8.19 19.36
N LYS A 117 -2.18 -9.36 19.08
CA LYS A 117 -2.62 -9.72 17.73
C LYS A 117 -3.80 -8.84 17.26
N ALA A 118 -4.81 -8.66 18.10
CA ALA A 118 -5.96 -7.82 17.79
C ALA A 118 -5.56 -6.33 17.66
N GLN A 119 -4.50 -5.89 18.36
CA GLN A 119 -3.96 -4.54 18.22
C GLN A 119 -3.25 -4.33 16.88
N ALA A 120 -2.54 -5.34 16.38
CA ALA A 120 -1.95 -5.32 15.04
C ALA A 120 -3.04 -5.29 13.96
N GLU A 121 -4.07 -6.13 14.08
CA GLU A 121 -5.23 -6.15 13.16
C GLU A 121 -5.99 -4.81 13.17
N LEU A 122 -6.15 -4.18 14.34
CA LEU A 122 -6.75 -2.85 14.44
C LEU A 122 -5.89 -1.79 13.74
N ALA A 123 -4.57 -1.82 13.94
CA ALA A 123 -3.65 -0.87 13.31
C ALA A 123 -3.71 -0.96 11.78
N GLU A 124 -3.82 -2.18 11.24
CA GLU A 124 -3.97 -2.42 9.81
C GLU A 124 -5.31 -1.89 9.28
N ALA A 125 -6.42 -2.20 9.96
CA ALA A 125 -7.76 -1.73 9.57
C ALA A 125 -7.89 -0.19 9.63
N VAL A 126 -7.26 0.45 10.62
CA VAL A 126 -7.22 1.91 10.73
C VAL A 126 -6.38 2.53 9.60
N ALA A 127 -5.26 1.90 9.23
CA ALA A 127 -4.44 2.34 8.11
C ALA A 127 -5.19 2.26 6.77
N GLN A 128 -5.99 1.21 6.55
CA GLN A 128 -6.87 1.08 5.39
C GLN A 128 -7.87 2.23 5.29
N LEU A 129 -8.59 2.51 6.39
CA LEU A 129 -9.60 3.57 6.41
C LEU A 129 -9.01 4.96 6.22
N HIS A 130 -7.86 5.24 6.83
CA HIS A 130 -7.19 6.52 6.67
C HIS A 130 -6.72 6.75 5.21
N THR A 131 -6.36 5.66 4.52
CA THR A 131 -6.01 5.68 3.09
C THR A 131 -7.24 5.95 2.22
N ILE A 132 -8.35 5.24 2.46
CA ILE A 132 -9.64 5.47 1.78
C ILE A 132 -10.11 6.92 1.93
N GLN A 133 -10.05 7.47 3.15
CA GLN A 133 -10.48 8.84 3.43
C GLN A 133 -9.61 9.89 2.71
N ARG A 134 -8.28 9.68 2.64
CA ARG A 134 -7.37 10.57 1.91
C ARG A 134 -7.63 10.53 0.41
N LEU A 135 -7.81 9.34 -0.15
CA LEU A 135 -8.11 9.16 -1.57
C LEU A 135 -9.43 9.83 -1.96
N ARG A 136 -10.48 9.68 -1.14
CA ARG A 136 -11.78 10.30 -1.39
C ARG A 136 -11.75 11.84 -1.31
N LYS A 137 -10.98 12.41 -0.38
CA LYS A 137 -10.80 13.87 -0.28
C LYS A 137 -10.05 14.46 -1.48
N ARG A 138 -9.18 13.67 -2.13
CA ARG A 138 -8.48 14.06 -3.37
C ARG A 138 -9.30 13.87 -4.63
N MET A 139 -10.22 12.89 -4.68
CA MET A 139 -11.11 12.66 -5.82
C MET A 139 -12.41 13.50 -5.78
N GLY A 140 -12.76 14.05 -4.62
CA GLY A 140 -13.98 14.85 -4.42
C GLY A 140 -13.75 16.36 -4.38
N GLY A 141 -12.60 16.86 -4.86
CA GLY A 141 -12.23 18.27 -4.94
C GLY A 141 -11.93 18.71 -6.35
#